data_AF-F8UI48-F1
#
_entry.id   AF-F8UI48-F1
#
_cell.length_a   1.000
_cell.length_b   1.000
_cell.length_c   1.000
_cell.angle_alpha   90.00
_cell.angle_beta   90.00
_cell.angle_gamma   90.00
#
_symmetry.space_group_name_H-M   'P 1'
#
loop_
_entity.id
_entity.type
_entity.pdbx_description
1 polymer ?
#
loop_
_entity_poly.entity_id
_entity_poly.type
_entity_poly.pdbx_seq_one_letter_code
_entity_poly.pdbx_strand_id
1 'polypeptide(L)'
;EPELRKLEEGEARYKKLLTIARSLEGLSRHASTHASGVVISDRPLVDYLPLFKGTNEEVMTQFTMEQIERLGLIKFDFLGLKTLTVIKHAVGLIEKTTGRRIDIDRLPLDDPATYQLCSEGKTTGVFQLESSGMKDLLRRLKPEVFEDLIALVALYRPGPLGSNMVEEFISGKHGKGKIKYFLPR
;
A
#
# COMPACT_ATOMS: atom_id res chain seq x y z
N GLU A 1 -19.61 15.97 10.55
CA GLU A 1 -19.55 16.96 9.45
C GLU A 1 -20.62 18.04 9.61
N PRO A 2 -20.25 19.29 9.89
CA PRO A 2 -21.21 20.37 10.15
C PRO A 2 -22.06 20.77 8.92
N GLU A 3 -21.50 20.67 7.71
CA GLU A 3 -22.23 20.97 6.48
C GLU A 3 -23.31 19.92 6.16
N LEU A 4 -23.04 18.64 6.40
CA LEU A 4 -24.03 17.57 6.24
C LEU A 4 -25.20 17.75 7.21
N ARG A 5 -24.92 18.18 8.44
CA ARG A 5 -25.94 18.45 9.46
C ARG A 5 -26.84 19.63 9.06
N LYS A 6 -26.27 20.70 8.51
CA LYS A 6 -27.06 21.82 7.96
C LYS A 6 -27.99 21.38 6.83
N LEU A 7 -27.53 20.50 5.94
CA LEU A 7 -28.36 19.96 4.86
C LEU A 7 -29.50 19.08 5.40
N GLU A 8 -29.23 18.28 6.43
CA GLU A 8 -30.23 17.45 7.10
C GLU A 8 -31.30 18.28 7.82
N GLU A 9 -30.90 19.39 8.44
CA GLU A 9 -31.78 20.31 9.17
C GLU A 9 -32.53 21.29 8.24
N GLY A 10 -32.02 21.55 7.04
CA GLY A 10 -32.57 22.51 6.08
C GLY A 10 -33.76 22.00 5.26
N GLU A 11 -33.56 20.97 4.43
CA GLU A 11 -34.62 20.49 3.52
C GLU A 11 -35.13 19.10 3.87
N ALA A 12 -36.47 18.93 3.91
CA ALA A 12 -37.12 17.67 4.26
C ALA A 12 -36.70 16.48 3.38
N ARG A 13 -36.35 16.73 2.10
CA ARG A 13 -35.85 15.69 1.19
C ARG A 13 -34.51 15.10 1.66
N TYR A 14 -33.60 15.93 2.15
CA TYR A 14 -32.29 15.48 2.61
C TYR A 14 -32.38 14.76 3.96
N LYS A 15 -33.24 15.24 4.85
CA LYS A 15 -33.57 14.53 6.09
C LYS A 15 -34.08 13.11 5.82
N LYS A 16 -35.02 12.97 4.87
CA LYS A 16 -35.57 11.67 4.49
C LYS A 16 -34.50 10.76 3.87
N LEU A 17 -33.69 11.30 2.95
CA LEU A 17 -32.59 10.56 2.32
C LEU A 17 -31.58 10.05 3.35
N LEU A 18 -31.11 10.91 4.25
CA LEU A 18 -30.11 10.54 5.26
C LEU A 18 -30.66 9.55 6.29
N THR A 19 -31.93 9.70 6.67
CA THR A 19 -32.60 8.72 7.55
C THR A 19 -32.61 7.33 6.90
N ILE A 20 -33.01 7.23 5.63
CA ILE A 20 -33.03 5.97 4.89
C ILE A 20 -31.60 5.43 4.71
N ALA A 21 -30.65 6.28 4.31
CA ALA A 21 -29.26 5.87 4.11
C ALA A 21 -28.64 5.28 5.39
N ARG A 22 -28.85 5.91 6.55
CA ARG A 22 -28.39 5.39 7.86
C ARG A 22 -29.04 4.06 8.20
N SER A 23 -30.31 3.86 7.86
CA SER A 23 -30.98 2.57 8.10
C SER A 23 -30.46 1.44 7.22
N LEU A 24 -29.82 1.77 6.08
CA LEU A 24 -29.24 0.81 5.15
C LEU A 24 -27.73 0.65 5.33
N GLU A 25 -27.09 1.51 6.12
CA GLU A 25 -25.66 1.47 6.40
C GLU A 25 -25.31 0.23 7.24
N GLY A 26 -24.22 -0.45 6.87
CA GLY A 26 -23.78 -1.68 7.52
C GLY A 26 -24.47 -2.96 7.01
N LEU A 27 -25.47 -2.86 6.13
CA LEU A 27 -26.05 -4.02 5.49
C LEU A 27 -25.11 -4.59 4.41
N SER A 28 -24.99 -5.92 4.37
CA SER A 28 -24.21 -6.61 3.35
C SER A 28 -24.89 -6.53 1.98
N ARG A 29 -24.12 -6.20 0.94
CA ARG A 29 -24.64 -6.03 -0.43
C ARG A 29 -24.52 -7.32 -1.24
N HIS A 30 -23.30 -7.85 -1.37
CA HIS A 30 -22.97 -9.06 -2.14
C HIS A 30 -21.76 -9.75 -1.49
N ALA A 31 -21.63 -11.07 -1.68
CA ALA A 31 -20.40 -11.78 -1.39
C ALA A 31 -19.43 -11.60 -2.57
N SER A 32 -18.24 -11.08 -2.29
CA SER A 32 -17.19 -10.84 -3.29
C SER A 32 -15.90 -11.55 -2.86
N THR A 33 -15.12 -11.97 -3.85
CA THR A 33 -13.82 -12.62 -3.64
C THR A 33 -12.83 -11.67 -2.99
N HIS A 34 -12.12 -12.14 -1.95
CA HIS A 34 -10.98 -11.41 -1.40
C HIS A 34 -9.84 -11.42 -2.44
N ALA A 35 -9.29 -10.25 -2.77
CA ALA A 35 -8.38 -10.09 -3.90
C ALA A 35 -7.08 -10.94 -3.81
N SER A 36 -6.74 -11.45 -2.64
CA SER A 36 -5.53 -12.27 -2.39
C SER A 36 -5.76 -13.52 -1.54
N GLY A 37 -6.93 -13.71 -0.94
CA GLY A 37 -7.09 -14.64 0.17
C GLY A 37 -7.36 -16.06 -0.31
N VAL A 38 -6.46 -17.00 0.00
CA VAL A 38 -6.61 -18.43 -0.29
C VAL A 38 -6.54 -19.21 1.01
N VAL A 39 -7.48 -20.14 1.20
CA VAL A 39 -7.53 -21.01 2.39
C VAL A 39 -7.08 -22.41 1.99
N ILE A 40 -6.20 -23.00 2.79
CA ILE A 40 -5.70 -24.37 2.60
C ILE A 40 -5.99 -25.16 3.86
N SER A 41 -6.60 -26.33 3.69
CA SER A 41 -6.94 -27.27 4.76
C SER A 41 -6.34 -28.65 4.49
N ASP A 42 -6.20 -29.45 5.55
CA ASP A 42 -5.73 -30.83 5.54
C ASP A 42 -6.80 -31.84 5.11
N ARG A 43 -8.08 -31.47 5.28
CA ARG A 43 -9.28 -32.22 4.90
C ARG A 43 -10.17 -31.40 3.96
N PRO A 44 -11.18 -31.98 3.30
CA PRO A 44 -12.11 -31.22 2.46
C PRO A 44 -12.70 -30.01 3.19
N LEU A 45 -12.67 -28.83 2.55
CA LEU A 45 -13.12 -27.57 3.16
C LEU A 45 -14.59 -27.62 3.62
N VAL A 46 -15.42 -28.42 2.96
CA VAL A 46 -16.83 -28.61 3.30
C VAL A 46 -17.05 -29.24 4.68
N ASP A 47 -16.04 -29.91 5.24
CA ASP A 47 -16.09 -30.48 6.59
C ASP A 47 -15.93 -29.39 7.67
N TYR A 48 -15.40 -28.22 7.28
CA TYR A 48 -15.12 -27.10 8.18
C TYR A 48 -16.06 -25.91 7.97
N LEU A 49 -16.38 -25.58 6.72
CA LEU A 49 -17.11 -24.37 6.37
C LEU A 49 -17.96 -24.53 5.09
N PRO A 50 -19.04 -23.74 4.96
CA PRO A 50 -19.84 -23.72 3.75
C PRO A 50 -19.12 -23.01 2.59
N LEU A 51 -19.22 -23.60 1.41
CA LEU A 51 -18.65 -23.07 0.17
C LEU A 51 -19.77 -22.60 -0.79
N PHE A 52 -19.41 -21.77 -1.76
CA PHE A 52 -20.26 -21.40 -2.89
C PHE A 52 -19.41 -21.20 -4.15
N LYS A 53 -20.06 -21.21 -5.32
CA LYS A 53 -19.42 -20.88 -6.59
C LYS A 53 -19.58 -19.40 -6.90
N GLY A 54 -18.47 -18.75 -7.24
CA GLY A 54 -18.44 -17.40 -7.75
C GLY A 54 -18.94 -17.27 -9.18
N THR A 55 -19.01 -16.02 -9.64
CA THR A 55 -19.45 -15.66 -10.99
C THR A 55 -18.52 -16.20 -12.08
N ASN A 56 -17.24 -16.43 -11.78
CA ASN A 56 -16.26 -17.02 -12.69
C ASN A 56 -15.98 -18.51 -12.37
N GLU A 57 -16.95 -19.18 -11.73
CA GLU A 57 -16.87 -20.58 -11.27
C GLU A 57 -15.78 -20.87 -10.22
N GLU A 58 -15.19 -19.83 -9.61
CA GLU A 58 -14.25 -20.00 -8.51
C GLU A 58 -14.95 -20.57 -7.26
N VAL A 59 -14.26 -21.43 -6.52
CA VAL A 59 -14.77 -21.96 -5.25
C VAL A 59 -14.42 -20.98 -4.14
N MET A 60 -15.45 -20.48 -3.45
CA MET A 60 -15.31 -19.49 -2.38
C MET A 60 -15.90 -19.98 -1.06
N THR A 61 -15.30 -19.55 0.03
CA THR A 61 -15.86 -19.66 1.39
C THR A 61 -16.97 -18.64 1.61
N GLN A 62 -18.07 -19.04 2.26
CA GLN A 62 -19.11 -18.11 2.68
C GLN A 62 -18.76 -17.36 3.97
N PHE A 63 -17.71 -17.79 4.68
CA PHE A 63 -17.24 -17.16 5.90
C PHE A 63 -16.26 -16.02 5.64
N THR A 64 -16.28 -15.03 6.53
CA THR A 64 -15.34 -13.91 6.51
C THR A 64 -13.95 -14.34 6.97
N MET A 65 -12.94 -13.50 6.71
CA MET A 65 -11.56 -13.73 7.12
C MET A 65 -11.44 -14.05 8.62
N GLU A 66 -12.08 -13.25 9.48
CA GLU A 66 -12.02 -13.44 10.93
C GLU A 66 -12.63 -14.78 11.38
N GLN A 67 -13.68 -15.24 10.70
CA GLN A 67 -14.32 -16.51 11.00
C GLN A 67 -13.41 -17.69 10.62
N ILE A 68 -12.72 -17.61 9.49
CA ILE A 68 -11.78 -18.63 9.02
C ILE A 68 -10.59 -18.75 9.97
N GLU A 69 -10.04 -17.62 10.42
CA GLU A 69 -8.94 -17.62 11.40
C GLU A 69 -9.36 -18.24 12.74
N ARG A 70 -10.58 -17.95 13.22
CA ARG A 70 -11.12 -18.55 14.44
C ARG A 70 -11.35 -20.07 14.34
N LEU A 71 -11.57 -20.59 13.13
CA LEU A 71 -11.67 -22.03 12.88
C LEU A 71 -10.29 -22.72 12.85
N GLY A 72 -9.20 -21.97 12.96
CA GLY A 72 -7.84 -22.51 12.93
C GLY A 72 -7.37 -22.92 11.54
N LEU A 73 -8.06 -22.47 10.48
CA LEU A 73 -7.67 -22.74 9.10
C LEU A 73 -6.52 -21.82 8.67
N ILE A 74 -5.62 -22.35 7.85
CA ILE A 74 -4.46 -21.61 7.36
C ILE A 74 -4.87 -20.78 6.15
N LYS A 75 -4.68 -19.47 6.26
CA LYS A 75 -4.87 -18.50 5.17
C LYS A 75 -3.52 -18.10 4.59
N PHE A 76 -3.43 -18.08 3.27
CA PHE A 76 -2.36 -17.47 2.51
C PHE A 76 -2.87 -16.26 1.74
N ASP A 77 -2.06 -15.22 1.64
CA ASP A 77 -2.34 -14.07 0.80
C ASP A 77 -1.43 -14.09 -0.44
N PHE A 78 -2.03 -14.32 -1.61
CA PHE A 78 -1.39 -14.26 -2.91
C PHE A 78 -1.71 -12.92 -3.58
N LEU A 79 -0.84 -11.93 -3.38
CA LEU A 79 -1.05 -10.59 -3.92
C LEU A 79 -0.51 -10.49 -5.35
N GLY A 80 -1.36 -10.08 -6.28
CA GLY A 80 -0.94 -9.65 -7.61
C GLY A 80 -0.35 -8.24 -7.58
N LEU A 81 0.98 -8.11 -7.66
CA LEU A 81 1.64 -6.80 -7.71
C LEU A 81 1.88 -6.37 -9.16
N LYS A 82 1.20 -5.30 -9.60
CA LYS A 82 1.41 -4.69 -10.92
C LYS A 82 2.88 -4.31 -11.16
N THR A 83 3.58 -3.84 -10.12
CA THR A 83 5.01 -3.51 -10.17
C THR A 83 5.87 -4.67 -10.65
N LEU A 84 5.61 -5.89 -10.18
CA LEU A 84 6.36 -7.08 -10.62
C LEU A 84 6.14 -7.39 -12.10
N THR A 85 4.92 -7.17 -12.59
CA THR A 85 4.60 -7.33 -14.02
C THR A 85 5.35 -6.29 -14.88
N VAL A 86 5.39 -5.03 -14.42
CA VAL A 86 6.14 -3.96 -15.11
C VAL A 86 7.63 -4.28 -15.15
N ILE A 87 8.23 -4.70 -14.03
CA ILE A 87 9.65 -5.09 -13.97
C ILE A 87 9.94 -6.25 -14.93
N LYS A 88 9.10 -7.30 -14.92
CA LYS A 88 9.24 -8.45 -15.83
C LYS A 88 9.25 -8.01 -17.29
N HIS A 89 8.33 -7.13 -17.67
CA HIS A 89 8.26 -6.62 -19.04
C HIS A 89 9.48 -5.75 -19.39
N ALA A 90 9.91 -4.87 -18.47
CA ALA A 90 11.08 -4.03 -18.68
C ALA A 90 12.36 -4.85 -18.91
N VAL A 91 12.63 -5.84 -18.05
CA VAL A 91 13.79 -6.75 -18.21
C VAL A 91 13.72 -7.51 -19.52
N GLY A 92 12.55 -8.05 -19.88
CA GLY A 92 12.38 -8.77 -21.15
C GLY A 92 12.57 -7.88 -22.38
N LEU A 93 12.23 -6.59 -22.31
CA LEU A 93 12.49 -5.63 -23.39
C LEU A 93 13.98 -5.28 -23.49
N ILE A 94 14.68 -5.13 -22.37
CA ILE A 94 16.12 -4.87 -22.36
C ILE A 94 16.87 -6.05 -22.98
N GLU A 95 16.52 -7.28 -22.61
CA GLU A 95 17.14 -8.48 -23.18
C GLU A 95 16.90 -8.57 -24.70
N LYS A 96 15.68 -8.30 -25.17
CA LYS A 96 15.36 -8.33 -26.60
C LYS A 96 16.09 -7.25 -27.42
N THR A 97 16.31 -6.07 -26.85
CA THR A 97 16.87 -4.94 -27.59
C THR A 97 18.39 -4.85 -27.49
N THR A 98 18.99 -5.33 -26.40
CA THR A 98 20.43 -5.21 -26.13
C THR A 98 21.16 -6.55 -26.06
N GLY A 99 20.44 -7.68 -25.98
CA GLY A 99 21.00 -9.00 -25.70
C GLY A 99 21.47 -9.18 -24.24
N ARG A 100 21.40 -8.13 -23.40
CA ARG A 100 21.81 -8.18 -22.00
C ARG A 100 20.67 -8.72 -21.14
N ARG A 101 20.92 -9.84 -20.47
CA ARG A 101 20.04 -10.38 -19.44
C ARG A 101 20.31 -9.70 -18.10
N ILE A 102 19.26 -9.16 -17.47
CA ILE A 102 19.33 -8.56 -16.15
C ILE A 102 18.79 -9.54 -15.12
N ASP A 103 19.58 -9.79 -14.08
CA ASP A 103 19.15 -10.51 -12.88
C ASP A 103 18.83 -9.48 -11.79
N ILE A 104 17.54 -9.35 -11.46
CA ILE A 104 17.05 -8.34 -10.49
C ILE A 104 17.56 -8.63 -9.08
N ASP A 105 17.72 -9.90 -8.70
CA ASP A 105 18.12 -10.30 -7.36
C ASP A 105 19.61 -10.03 -7.08
N ARG A 106 20.37 -9.64 -8.11
CA ARG A 106 21.80 -9.37 -8.06
C ARG A 106 22.17 -7.91 -8.35
N LEU A 107 21.17 -7.02 -8.46
CA LEU A 107 21.45 -5.62 -8.71
C LEU A 107 22.16 -4.98 -7.50
N PRO A 108 23.20 -4.15 -7.74
CA PRO A 108 23.81 -3.37 -6.68
C PRO A 108 22.82 -2.34 -6.12
N LEU A 109 22.89 -2.09 -4.82
CA LEU A 109 22.03 -1.12 -4.13
C LEU A 109 22.66 0.27 -4.04
N ASP A 110 23.88 0.45 -4.53
CA ASP A 110 24.68 1.68 -4.45
C ASP A 110 24.85 2.39 -5.79
N ASP A 111 23.99 2.09 -6.79
CA ASP A 111 24.05 2.71 -8.11
C ASP A 111 23.81 4.24 -8.09
N PRO A 112 24.83 5.08 -8.39
CA PRO A 112 24.70 6.53 -8.28
C PRO A 112 23.65 7.12 -9.23
N ALA A 113 23.45 6.50 -10.41
CA ALA A 113 22.48 6.99 -11.39
C ALA A 113 21.03 6.85 -10.87
N THR A 114 20.73 5.76 -10.16
CA THR A 114 19.44 5.53 -9.50
C THR A 114 19.17 6.60 -8.43
N TYR A 115 20.16 6.91 -7.59
CA TYR A 115 20.05 7.94 -6.57
C TYR A 115 19.94 9.35 -7.14
N GLN A 116 20.63 9.64 -8.24
CA GLN A 116 20.49 10.90 -8.95
C GLN A 116 19.07 11.09 -9.50
N LEU A 117 18.51 10.07 -10.15
CA LEU A 117 17.12 10.09 -10.64
C LEU A 117 16.13 10.38 -9.51
N CYS A 118 16.34 9.75 -8.35
CA CYS A 118 15.53 9.97 -7.15
C CYS A 118 15.70 11.41 -6.63
N SER A 119 16.94 11.89 -6.48
CA SER A 119 17.28 13.23 -5.99
C SER A 119 16.76 14.35 -6.89
N GLU A 120 16.58 14.11 -8.18
CA GLU A 120 15.96 15.06 -9.11
C GLU A 120 14.42 15.03 -9.05
N GLY A 121 13.84 14.07 -8.33
CA GLY A 121 12.39 13.83 -8.24
C GLY A 121 11.81 13.32 -9.56
N LYS A 122 12.62 12.67 -10.41
CA LYS A 122 12.22 12.10 -11.71
C LYS A 122 11.65 10.68 -11.56
N THR A 123 10.80 10.48 -10.56
CA THR A 123 10.29 9.17 -10.12
C THR A 123 8.89 8.83 -10.64
N THR A 124 8.47 9.43 -11.75
CA THR A 124 7.20 9.02 -12.41
C THR A 124 7.31 7.56 -12.86
N GLY A 125 6.33 6.73 -12.48
CA GLY A 125 6.38 5.29 -12.71
C GLY A 125 7.32 4.48 -11.80
N VAL A 126 7.98 5.12 -10.81
CA VAL A 126 8.78 4.41 -9.80
C VAL A 126 7.88 4.06 -8.62
N PHE A 127 7.81 2.78 -8.28
CA PHE A 127 6.92 2.25 -7.24
C PHE A 127 7.13 2.96 -5.90
N GLN A 128 6.03 3.30 -5.23
CA GLN A 128 5.95 4.08 -3.96
C GLN A 128 6.48 5.53 -4.02
N LEU A 129 7.20 5.93 -5.07
CA LEU A 129 7.90 7.22 -5.14
C LEU A 129 7.26 8.24 -6.08
N GLU A 130 6.04 8.00 -6.54
CA GLU A 130 5.43 8.73 -7.65
C GLU A 130 4.66 10.00 -7.26
N SER A 131 4.14 10.08 -6.02
CA SER A 131 3.27 11.18 -5.61
C SER A 131 4.01 12.52 -5.61
N SER A 132 3.27 13.62 -5.80
CA SER A 132 3.85 14.97 -5.85
C SER A 132 4.60 15.33 -4.57
N GLY A 133 4.02 15.03 -3.40
CA GLY A 133 4.69 15.28 -2.12
C GLY A 133 5.89 14.37 -1.90
N MET A 134 5.85 13.11 -2.34
CA MET A 134 6.99 12.21 -2.25
C MET A 134 8.16 12.70 -3.13
N LYS A 135 7.86 13.17 -4.35
CA LYS A 135 8.86 13.78 -5.25
C LYS A 135 9.50 15.02 -4.64
N ASP A 136 8.74 15.86 -3.96
CA ASP A 136 9.29 17.02 -3.24
C ASP A 136 10.26 16.58 -2.14
N LEU A 137 9.84 15.62 -1.31
CA LEU A 137 10.70 15.10 -0.25
C LEU A 137 11.98 14.46 -0.78
N LEU A 138 11.93 13.72 -1.90
CA LEU A 138 13.12 13.18 -2.53
C LEU A 138 14.13 14.27 -2.91
N ARG A 139 13.67 15.38 -3.50
CA ARG A 139 14.55 16.50 -3.87
C ARG A 139 15.19 17.19 -2.66
N ARG A 140 14.47 17.22 -1.55
CA ARG A 140 14.92 17.84 -0.30
C ARG A 140 15.85 16.92 0.47
N LEU A 141 15.55 15.62 0.50
CA LEU A 141 16.33 14.59 1.18
C LEU A 141 17.64 14.29 0.45
N LYS A 142 17.59 14.21 -0.90
CA LYS A 142 18.68 13.75 -1.76
C LYS A 142 19.23 12.38 -1.30
N PRO A 143 18.51 11.27 -1.55
CA PRO A 143 18.95 9.95 -1.11
C PRO A 143 20.29 9.57 -1.76
N GLU A 144 21.17 8.94 -0.98
CA GLU A 144 22.52 8.50 -1.39
C GLU A 144 22.74 7.01 -1.08
N VAL A 145 21.97 6.45 -0.16
CA VAL A 145 21.99 5.04 0.23
C VAL A 145 20.57 4.46 0.30
N PHE A 146 20.46 3.14 0.32
CA PHE A 146 19.16 2.47 0.22
C PHE A 146 18.29 2.75 1.45
N GLU A 147 18.92 2.86 2.62
CA GLU A 147 18.28 3.18 3.90
C GLU A 147 17.54 4.52 3.88
N ASP A 148 17.97 5.48 3.05
CA ASP A 148 17.26 6.75 2.87
C ASP A 148 15.86 6.52 2.28
N LEU A 149 15.75 5.60 1.30
CA LEU A 149 14.48 5.28 0.65
C LEU A 149 13.56 4.52 1.61
N ILE A 150 14.13 3.62 2.44
CA ILE A 150 13.38 2.92 3.50
C ILE A 150 12.81 3.94 4.49
N ALA A 151 13.65 4.84 5.00
CA ALA A 151 13.24 5.87 5.95
C ALA A 151 12.18 6.80 5.35
N LEU A 152 12.36 7.20 4.09
CA LEU A 152 11.43 8.08 3.40
C LEU A 152 10.03 7.46 3.26
N VAL A 153 9.94 6.20 2.83
CA VAL A 153 8.66 5.48 2.71
C VAL A 153 7.98 5.29 4.07
N ALA A 154 8.76 5.10 5.14
CA ALA A 154 8.23 5.00 6.50
C ALA A 154 7.70 6.35 7.01
N LEU A 155 8.40 7.45 6.72
CA LEU A 155 8.07 8.80 7.17
C LEU A 155 6.95 9.45 6.34
N TYR A 156 6.74 9.03 5.09
CA TYR A 156 5.66 9.57 4.25
C TYR A 156 4.29 8.92 4.56
N ARG A 157 3.84 9.05 5.82
CA ARG A 157 2.56 8.51 6.31
C ARG A 157 1.78 9.53 7.15
N PRO A 158 0.44 9.43 7.24
CA PRO A 158 -0.36 10.24 8.15
C PRO A 158 0.07 9.95 9.60
N GLY A 159 0.65 10.94 10.27
CA GLY A 159 1.34 10.77 11.56
C GLY A 159 2.70 11.44 11.52
N PRO A 160 3.75 10.77 10.99
CA PRO A 160 5.07 11.40 10.86
C PRO A 160 5.08 12.71 10.05
N LEU A 161 4.19 12.85 9.05
CA LEU A 161 4.01 14.10 8.31
C LEU A 161 3.45 15.25 9.18
N GLY A 162 2.66 14.93 10.21
CA GLY A 162 2.05 15.91 11.10
C GLY A 162 2.92 16.29 12.31
N SER A 163 3.96 15.50 12.60
CA SER A 163 4.79 15.64 13.80
C SER A 163 6.18 16.26 13.54
N ASN A 164 6.36 16.95 12.41
CA ASN A 164 7.63 17.58 11.99
C ASN A 164 8.84 16.60 11.85
N MET A 165 8.60 15.29 11.96
CA MET A 165 9.65 14.26 11.94
C MET A 165 10.40 14.22 10.61
N VAL A 166 9.70 14.48 9.50
CA VAL A 166 10.30 14.54 8.16
C VAL A 166 11.34 15.66 8.06
N GLU A 167 11.01 16.83 8.61
CA GLU A 167 11.92 18.00 8.62
C GLU A 167 13.15 17.75 9.49
N GLU A 168 12.95 17.16 10.67
CA GLU A 168 14.04 16.80 11.57
C GLU A 168 14.98 15.75 10.93
N PHE A 169 14.41 14.76 10.24
CA PHE A 169 15.19 13.75 9.53
C PHE A 169 16.02 14.36 8.40
N ILE A 170 15.42 15.19 7.54
CA ILE A 170 16.12 15.89 6.45
C ILE A 170 17.23 16.81 7.00
N SER A 171 16.92 17.56 8.08
CA SER A 171 17.88 18.45 8.72
C SER A 171 19.05 17.68 9.34
N GLY A 172 18.76 16.56 10.01
CA GLY A 172 19.77 15.65 10.57
C GLY A 172 20.68 15.08 9.49
N LYS A 173 20.09 14.62 8.37
CA LYS A 173 20.84 14.10 7.22
C LYS A 173 21.82 15.13 6.66
N HIS A 174 21.37 16.38 6.48
CA HIS A 174 22.23 17.46 5.95
C HIS A 174 23.18 18.07 6.98
N GLY A 175 23.28 17.48 8.19
CA GLY A 175 24.15 17.98 9.26
C GLY A 175 23.71 19.33 9.86
N LYS A 176 22.48 19.76 9.60
CA LYS A 176 21.91 21.04 10.09
C LYS A 176 21.12 20.87 11.40
N GLY A 177 20.76 19.65 11.76
CA GLY A 177 20.03 19.31 12.98
C GLY A 177 20.94 18.73 14.07
N LYS A 178 20.64 19.02 15.33
CA LYS A 178 21.26 18.32 16.47
C LYS A 178 20.52 17.03 16.75
N ILE A 179 21.20 15.88 16.69
CA ILE A 179 20.64 14.58 17.08
C ILE A 179 20.38 14.61 18.59
N LYS A 180 19.11 14.48 18.98
CA LYS A 180 18.70 14.43 20.38
C LYS A 180 18.55 12.97 20.81
N TYR A 181 19.22 12.62 21.89
CA TYR A 181 19.01 11.34 22.57
C TYR A 181 18.01 11.58 23.71
N PHE A 182 16.94 10.80 23.77
CA PHE A 182 15.90 10.94 24.81
C PHE A 182 16.40 10.61 26.21
N LEU A 183 17.48 9.83 26.30
CA LEU A 183 18.18 9.50 27.54
C LEU A 183 19.66 9.80 27.34
N PRO A 184 20.35 10.32 28.37
CA PRO A 184 21.81 10.49 28.31
C PRO A 184 22.49 9.13 28.10
N ARG A 185 23.53 9.12 27.27
CA ARG A 185 24.47 8.00 27.16
C ARG A 185 25.54 8.13 28.23
#